data_AF-A0A3D4NB92-F1
#
_entry.id   AF-A0A3D4NB92-F1
#
_cell.length_a   1.000
_cell.length_b   1.000
_cell.length_c   1.000
_cell.angle_alpha   90.00
_cell.angle_beta   90.00
_cell.angle_gamma   90.00
#
_symmetry.space_group_name_H-M   'P 1'
#
loop_
_entity.id
_entity.type
_entity.pdbx_description
1 polymer ?
#
loop_
_entity_poly.entity_id
_entity_poly.type
_entity_poly.pdbx_seq_one_letter_code
_entity_poly.pdbx_strand_id
1 'polypeptide(L)'
;MANASHTCVYCGASNPAGTNRCKACGAPIEIPIVPPVTVTTINTPVRIITPPVNTQRPDTTPEQIRDALDAAPINDQLKEGLKAAGLGIGALGVGTFIARTAAEATAIAFSSFTIGYYSGATHNGLIALAGGLVIGLMVGLAVKRPIGALLSAPLGVIIGLIAAKLLQPSFPALPLHALLALVVGALAAIIGSRRGSSNTIGKWYGRFRPFLGMTGGFLFAMLGYVIGK
;
A
#
# COMPACT_ATOMS: atom_id res chain seq x y z
N MET A 1 13.22 -18.89 25.06
CA MET A 1 14.09 -18.53 23.91
C MET A 1 13.54 -17.23 23.34
N ALA A 2 14.30 -16.13 23.41
CA ALA A 2 13.86 -14.87 22.83
C ALA A 2 13.86 -15.03 21.31
N ASN A 3 12.67 -15.02 20.69
CA ASN A 3 12.56 -15.00 19.23
C ASN A 3 13.20 -13.69 18.76
N ALA A 4 14.43 -13.77 18.24
CA ALA A 4 15.06 -12.63 17.60
C ALA A 4 14.09 -12.09 16.55
N SER A 5 13.81 -10.79 16.59
CA SER A 5 12.93 -10.13 15.63
C SER A 5 13.68 -8.96 15.01
N HIS A 6 13.55 -8.79 13.70
CA HIS A 6 14.17 -7.70 12.96
C HIS A 6 13.11 -6.66 12.63
N THR A 7 13.37 -5.41 13.00
CA THR A 7 12.56 -4.26 12.60
C THR A 7 12.92 -3.87 11.17
N CYS A 8 11.91 -3.75 10.32
CA CYS A 8 12.14 -3.29 8.95
C CYS A 8 12.55 -1.81 8.97
N VAL A 9 13.73 -1.49 8.44
CA VAL A 9 14.25 -0.12 8.34
C VAL A 9 13.30 0.81 7.57
N TYR A 10 12.54 0.26 6.63
CA TYR A 10 11.73 1.06 5.72
C TYR A 10 10.31 1.35 6.21
N CYS A 11 9.64 0.36 6.83
CA CYS A 11 8.25 0.54 7.28
C CYS A 11 8.05 0.32 8.78
N GLY A 12 9.11 -0.07 9.49
CA GLY A 12 9.08 -0.21 10.95
C GLY A 12 8.37 -1.43 11.49
N ALA A 13 7.89 -2.34 10.63
CA ALA A 13 7.22 -3.54 11.09
C ALA A 13 8.23 -4.53 11.68
N SER A 14 7.88 -5.17 12.80
CA SER A 14 8.63 -6.29 13.36
C SER A 14 8.42 -7.54 12.51
N ASN A 15 9.51 -8.19 12.13
CA ASN A 15 9.52 -9.43 11.35
C ASN A 15 10.27 -10.51 12.13
N PRO A 16 9.89 -11.79 11.99
CA PRO A 16 10.62 -12.88 12.63
C PRO A 16 12.06 -12.99 12.09
N ALA A 17 13.00 -13.43 12.94
CA ALA A 17 14.38 -13.72 12.52
C ALA A 17 14.41 -14.73 11.36
N GLY A 18 15.37 -14.55 10.45
CA GLY A 18 15.51 -15.38 9.24
C GLY A 18 14.59 -14.98 8.08
N THR A 19 13.84 -13.87 8.17
CA THR A 19 13.09 -13.35 7.02
C THR A 19 13.92 -12.40 6.19
N ASN A 20 14.03 -12.68 4.88
CA ASN A 20 14.82 -11.87 3.94
C ASN A 20 14.05 -10.61 3.48
N ARG A 21 12.73 -10.58 3.69
CA ARG A 21 11.84 -9.47 3.30
C ARG A 21 10.81 -9.18 4.38
N CYS A 22 10.46 -7.90 4.50
CA CYS A 22 9.48 -7.43 5.44
C CYS A 22 8.07 -7.90 5.07
N LYS A 23 7.36 -8.52 6.02
CA LYS A 23 5.96 -8.97 5.85
C LYS A 23 4.97 -7.83 5.59
N ALA A 24 5.32 -6.61 5.99
CA ALA A 24 4.46 -5.44 5.89
C ALA A 24 4.66 -4.65 4.59
N CYS A 25 5.90 -4.30 4.24
CA CYS A 25 6.19 -3.48 3.04
C CYS A 25 6.91 -4.22 1.91
N GLY A 26 7.30 -5.48 2.12
CA GLY A 26 8.05 -6.26 1.13
C GLY A 26 9.52 -5.84 0.97
N ALA A 27 9.97 -4.80 1.69
CA ALA A 27 11.35 -4.33 1.61
C ALA A 27 12.34 -5.37 2.16
N PRO A 28 13.57 -5.44 1.63
CA PRO A 28 14.60 -6.35 2.11
C PRO A 28 14.94 -6.05 3.57
N ILE A 29 15.20 -7.10 4.32
CA ILE A 29 15.70 -6.98 5.70
C ILE A 29 17.21 -7.18 5.64
N GLU A 30 17.95 -6.16 6.05
CA GLU A 30 19.39 -6.29 6.28
C GLU A 30 19.60 -7.20 7.49
N ILE A 31 20.11 -8.40 7.25
CA ILE A 31 20.47 -9.35 8.30
C ILE A 31 21.84 -8.90 8.83
N PRO A 32 21.99 -8.62 10.14
CA PRO A 32 23.31 -8.30 10.70
C PRO A 32 24.23 -9.50 10.51
N ILE A 33 25.39 -9.27 9.89
CA ILE A 33 26.43 -10.27 9.70
C ILE A 33 26.96 -10.61 11.09
N VAL A 34 26.50 -11.73 11.66
CA VAL A 34 27.07 -12.25 12.89
C VAL A 34 28.43 -12.90 12.57
N PRO A 35 29.48 -12.61 13.35
CA PRO A 35 30.77 -13.28 13.18
C PRO A 35 30.59 -14.80 13.31
N PRO A 36 31.34 -15.61 12.55
CA PRO A 36 31.17 -17.05 12.53
C PRO A 36 31.35 -17.63 13.94
N VAL A 37 30.31 -18.29 14.44
CA VAL A 37 30.37 -19.04 15.70
C VAL A 37 31.19 -20.30 15.43
N THR A 38 32.40 -20.36 15.98
CA THR A 38 33.22 -21.57 15.99
C THR A 38 32.58 -22.60 16.91
N VAL A 39 32.00 -23.66 16.32
CA VAL A 39 31.45 -24.79 17.07
C VAL A 39 32.54 -25.85 17.22
N THR A 40 33.02 -26.09 18.44
CA THR A 40 33.84 -27.26 18.78
C THR A 40 32.94 -28.49 18.74
N THR A 41 33.04 -29.29 17.69
CA THR A 41 32.33 -30.58 17.60
C THR A 41 32.95 -31.58 18.56
N ILE A 42 32.25 -31.89 19.65
CA ILE A 42 32.54 -33.07 20.47
C ILE A 42 31.88 -34.26 19.76
N ASN A 43 32.66 -35.30 19.44
CA ASN A 43 32.19 -36.54 18.84
C ASN A 43 31.21 -37.26 19.78
N THR A 44 29.93 -36.97 19.69
CA THR A 44 28.85 -37.78 20.25
C THR A 44 28.27 -38.69 19.16
N PRO A 45 28.06 -39.98 19.42
CA PRO A 45 27.54 -40.91 18.42
C PRO A 45 26.15 -40.52 17.92
N VAL A 46 25.95 -40.69 16.61
CA VAL A 46 24.79 -40.27 15.83
C VAL A 46 23.50 -40.88 16.41
N ARG A 47 22.66 -40.03 17.02
CA ARG A 47 21.24 -40.33 17.21
C ARG A 47 20.51 -39.91 15.94
N ILE A 48 19.98 -40.87 15.18
CA ILE A 48 19.08 -40.61 14.07
C ILE A 48 17.78 -40.05 14.67
N ILE A 49 17.70 -38.73 14.77
CA ILE A 49 16.46 -38.02 15.07
C ILE A 49 15.98 -37.53 13.72
N THR A 50 15.00 -38.22 13.15
CA THR A 50 14.24 -37.73 12.00
C THR A 50 13.64 -36.37 12.40
N PRO A 51 14.04 -35.24 11.77
CA PRO A 51 13.41 -33.97 12.09
C PRO A 51 11.94 -34.01 11.65
N PRO A 52 11.02 -33.39 12.39
CA PRO A 52 9.66 -33.19 11.89
C PRO A 52 9.77 -32.42 10.58
N VAL A 53 9.02 -32.86 9.56
CA VAL A 53 8.86 -32.19 8.27
C VAL A 53 8.43 -30.75 8.55
N ASN A 54 9.41 -29.85 8.60
CA ASN A 54 9.15 -28.43 8.51
C ASN A 54 8.50 -28.24 7.15
N THR A 55 7.26 -27.75 7.14
CA THR A 55 6.65 -27.11 5.98
C THR A 55 7.48 -25.87 5.65
N GLN A 56 8.64 -26.11 5.07
CA GLN A 56 9.49 -25.12 4.46
C GLN A 56 8.65 -24.55 3.32
N ARG A 57 8.13 -23.33 3.55
CA ARG A 57 7.43 -22.57 2.53
C ARG A 57 8.33 -22.58 1.30
N PRO A 58 7.83 -22.96 0.11
CA PRO A 58 8.68 -23.12 -1.06
C PRO A 58 9.45 -21.81 -1.26
N ASP A 59 10.77 -21.90 -1.09
CA ASP A 59 11.74 -20.90 -1.49
C ASP A 59 11.64 -20.83 -3.00
N THR A 60 10.63 -20.09 -3.49
CA THR A 60 10.38 -19.91 -4.91
C THR A 60 11.57 -19.18 -5.48
N THR A 61 12.49 -19.94 -6.06
CA THR A 61 13.57 -19.39 -6.86
C THR A 61 12.95 -18.54 -7.97
N PRO A 62 13.66 -17.52 -8.48
CA PRO A 62 13.15 -16.67 -9.56
C PRO A 62 12.62 -17.46 -10.77
N GLU A 63 13.17 -18.66 -10.97
CA GLU A 63 12.78 -19.64 -12.00
C GLU A 63 11.42 -20.27 -11.71
N GLN A 64 11.15 -20.68 -10.47
CA GLN A 64 9.85 -21.25 -10.06
C GLN A 64 8.70 -20.24 -10.12
N ILE A 65 8.98 -18.95 -9.90
CA ILE A 65 7.97 -17.89 -10.10
C ILE A 65 7.68 -17.70 -11.59
N ARG A 66 8.70 -17.82 -12.44
CA ARG A 66 8.57 -17.76 -13.91
C ARG A 66 7.74 -18.91 -14.44
N ASP A 67 8.02 -20.14 -14.01
CA ASP A 67 7.29 -21.34 -14.41
C ASP A 67 5.83 -21.32 -13.92
N ALA A 68 5.59 -20.88 -12.69
CA ALA A 68 4.22 -20.75 -12.16
C ALA A 68 3.41 -19.65 -12.87
N LEU A 69 4.07 -18.58 -13.33
CA LEU A 69 3.44 -17.50 -14.09
C LEU A 69 3.19 -17.90 -15.55
N ASP A 70 4.04 -18.77 -16.12
CA ASP A 70 3.85 -19.32 -17.45
C ASP A 70 2.73 -20.36 -17.51
N ALA A 71 2.47 -21.06 -16.41
CA ALA A 71 1.37 -22.03 -16.27
C ALA A 71 -0.02 -21.40 -15.97
N ALA A 72 -0.12 -20.09 -15.71
CA ALA A 72 -1.39 -19.44 -15.40
C ALA A 72 -2.17 -19.06 -16.68
N PRO A 73 -3.48 -19.36 -16.78
CA PRO A 73 -4.32 -19.04 -17.94
C PRO A 73 -4.72 -17.56 -17.89
N ILE A 74 -3.80 -16.65 -18.20
CA ILE A 74 -4.01 -15.21 -18.24
C ILE A 74 -3.72 -14.71 -19.65
N ASN A 75 -4.60 -13.85 -20.18
CA ASN A 75 -4.47 -13.18 -21.49
C ASN A 75 -3.04 -12.63 -21.70
N ASP A 76 -2.44 -12.89 -22.87
CA ASP A 76 -1.04 -12.60 -23.18
C ASP A 76 -0.66 -11.13 -22.97
N GLN A 77 -1.57 -10.17 -23.19
CA GLN A 77 -1.32 -8.75 -22.87
C GLN A 77 -1.17 -8.46 -21.36
N LEU A 78 -2.00 -9.10 -20.52
CA LEU A 78 -1.84 -8.99 -19.07
C LEU A 78 -0.59 -9.76 -18.61
N LYS A 79 -0.28 -10.87 -19.26
CA LYS A 79 0.90 -11.69 -18.97
C LYS A 79 2.19 -10.95 -19.28
N GLU A 80 2.26 -10.23 -20.39
CA GLU A 80 3.39 -9.36 -20.75
C GLU A 80 3.48 -8.14 -19.82
N GLY A 81 2.35 -7.49 -19.50
CA GLY A 81 2.32 -6.39 -18.53
C GLY A 81 2.79 -6.84 -17.13
N LEU A 82 2.40 -8.04 -16.72
CA LEU A 82 2.77 -8.63 -15.43
C LEU A 82 4.19 -9.22 -15.43
N LYS A 83 4.71 -9.68 -16.58
CA LYS A 83 6.12 -10.07 -16.75
C LYS A 83 7.03 -8.83 -16.78
N ALA A 84 6.64 -7.76 -17.47
CA ALA A 84 7.39 -6.50 -17.49
C ALA A 84 7.40 -5.83 -16.11
N ALA A 85 6.24 -5.80 -15.43
CA ALA A 85 6.15 -5.38 -14.04
C ALA A 85 6.90 -6.33 -13.11
N GLY A 86 6.77 -7.65 -13.30
CA GLY A 86 7.40 -8.69 -12.47
C GLY A 86 8.92 -8.71 -12.54
N LEU A 87 9.50 -8.50 -13.73
CA LEU A 87 10.95 -8.37 -13.94
C LEU A 87 11.49 -7.06 -13.35
N GLY A 88 10.73 -5.96 -13.42
CA GLY A 88 11.10 -4.68 -12.78
C GLY A 88 10.93 -4.66 -11.26
N ILE A 89 10.04 -5.48 -10.71
CA ILE A 89 9.71 -5.54 -9.27
C ILE A 89 10.51 -6.64 -8.54
N GLY A 90 11.01 -7.64 -9.27
CA GLY A 90 11.72 -8.79 -8.70
C GLY A 90 13.16 -8.53 -8.26
N ALA A 91 13.90 -7.68 -8.97
CA ALA A 91 15.36 -7.65 -8.86
C ALA A 91 15.90 -6.96 -7.59
N LEU A 92 15.28 -5.89 -7.09
CA LEU A 92 15.77 -5.17 -5.92
C LEU A 92 14.58 -4.59 -5.17
N GLY A 93 14.59 -4.63 -3.83
CA GLY A 93 13.54 -4.17 -2.91
C GLY A 93 12.94 -2.77 -3.08
N VAL A 94 13.41 -2.02 -4.08
CA VAL A 94 12.95 -0.70 -4.51
C VAL A 94 11.62 -0.78 -5.28
N GLY A 95 11.36 -1.88 -5.99
CA GLY A 95 10.16 -2.03 -6.83
C GLY A 95 8.84 -1.93 -6.04
N THR A 96 8.83 -2.39 -4.79
CA THR A 96 7.62 -2.29 -3.93
C THR A 96 7.38 -0.88 -3.40
N PHE A 97 8.41 -0.04 -3.27
CA PHE A 97 8.27 1.39 -2.91
C PHE A 97 7.68 2.20 -4.05
N ILE A 98 8.17 1.96 -5.27
CA ILE A 98 7.65 2.63 -6.47
C ILE A 98 6.22 2.20 -6.71
N ALA A 99 5.93 0.89 -6.70
CA ALA A 99 4.58 0.37 -6.88
C ALA A 99 3.60 0.92 -5.82
N ARG A 100 4.06 1.08 -4.57
CA ARG A 100 3.24 1.67 -3.52
C ARG A 100 3.01 3.17 -3.70
N THR A 101 4.05 3.93 -4.06
CA THR A 101 3.92 5.38 -4.27
C THR A 101 3.04 5.66 -5.47
N ALA A 102 3.18 4.87 -6.55
CA ALA A 102 2.29 4.91 -7.70
C ALA A 102 0.85 4.55 -7.33
N ALA A 103 0.64 3.51 -6.51
CA ALA A 103 -0.68 3.13 -6.03
C ALA A 103 -1.35 4.21 -5.18
N GLU A 104 -0.60 4.88 -4.31
CA GLU A 104 -1.11 6.00 -3.51
C GLU A 104 -1.41 7.21 -4.39
N ALA A 105 -0.54 7.55 -5.35
CA ALA A 105 -0.76 8.66 -6.27
C ALA A 105 -2.00 8.44 -7.15
N THR A 106 -2.19 7.24 -7.68
CA THR A 106 -3.38 6.89 -8.48
C THR A 106 -4.66 6.89 -7.65
N ALA A 107 -4.61 6.35 -6.42
CA ALA A 107 -5.75 6.41 -5.50
C ALA A 107 -6.13 7.86 -5.15
N ILE A 108 -5.13 8.70 -4.83
CA ILE A 108 -5.34 10.12 -4.54
C ILE A 108 -5.92 10.81 -5.76
N ALA A 109 -5.32 10.64 -6.95
CA ALA A 109 -5.76 11.26 -8.18
C ALA A 109 -7.24 10.94 -8.46
N PHE A 110 -7.61 9.66 -8.47
CA PHE A 110 -8.97 9.23 -8.75
C PHE A 110 -9.97 9.76 -7.70
N SER A 111 -9.69 9.55 -6.42
CA SER A 111 -10.61 9.92 -5.34
C SER A 111 -10.78 11.44 -5.23
N SER A 112 -9.69 12.20 -5.25
CA SER A 112 -9.74 13.66 -5.13
C SER A 112 -10.35 14.33 -6.37
N PHE A 113 -10.02 13.84 -7.57
CA PHE A 113 -10.65 14.29 -8.81
C PHE A 113 -12.16 14.08 -8.79
N THR A 114 -12.61 12.89 -8.39
CA THR A 114 -14.04 12.56 -8.35
C THR A 114 -14.78 13.46 -7.36
N ILE A 115 -14.23 13.67 -6.17
CA ILE A 115 -14.82 14.60 -5.18
C ILE A 115 -14.86 16.03 -5.75
N GLY A 116 -13.76 16.48 -6.37
CA GLY A 116 -13.67 17.77 -7.05
C GLY A 116 -14.76 17.94 -8.11
N TYR A 117 -14.94 16.96 -8.99
CA TYR A 117 -15.93 16.96 -10.05
C TYR A 117 -17.36 17.16 -9.53
N TYR A 118 -17.79 16.36 -8.55
CA TYR A 118 -19.13 16.51 -7.95
C TYR A 118 -19.28 17.80 -7.14
N SER A 119 -18.19 18.32 -6.61
CA SER A 119 -18.17 19.62 -5.94
C SER A 119 -18.31 20.78 -6.92
N GLY A 120 -17.71 20.67 -8.12
CA GLY A 120 -17.84 21.60 -9.23
C GLY A 120 -19.28 21.71 -9.72
N ALA A 121 -19.95 20.57 -9.86
CA ALA A 121 -21.35 20.48 -10.28
C ALA A 121 -22.34 21.13 -9.29
N THR A 122 -21.91 21.39 -8.06
CA THR A 122 -22.69 22.10 -7.03
C THR A 122 -22.12 23.49 -6.70
N HIS A 123 -21.14 23.95 -7.48
CA HIS A 123 -20.39 25.20 -7.31
C HIS A 123 -19.73 25.39 -5.93
N ASN A 124 -19.51 24.32 -5.18
CA ASN A 124 -18.94 24.37 -3.84
C ASN A 124 -17.42 24.21 -3.89
N GLY A 125 -16.68 25.30 -4.17
CA GLY A 125 -15.21 25.24 -4.25
C GLY A 125 -14.53 24.79 -2.95
N LEU A 126 -15.10 25.13 -1.79
CA LEU A 126 -14.56 24.77 -0.48
C LEU A 126 -14.53 23.26 -0.24
N ILE A 127 -15.57 22.53 -0.67
CA ILE A 127 -15.63 21.07 -0.50
C ILE A 127 -14.61 20.38 -1.42
N ALA A 128 -14.38 20.90 -2.63
CA ALA A 128 -13.32 20.40 -3.49
C ALA A 128 -11.94 20.55 -2.84
N LEU A 129 -11.66 21.74 -2.31
CA LEU A 129 -10.39 22.08 -1.68
C LEU A 129 -10.16 21.22 -0.42
N ALA A 130 -11.15 21.16 0.48
CA ALA A 130 -11.10 20.34 1.67
C ALA A 130 -11.02 18.85 1.34
N GLY A 131 -11.79 18.37 0.37
CA GLY A 131 -11.80 16.97 -0.06
C GLY A 131 -10.48 16.50 -0.62
N GLY A 132 -9.86 17.30 -1.49
CA GLY A 132 -8.53 17.02 -2.03
C GLY A 132 -7.47 16.92 -0.93
N LEU A 133 -7.42 17.91 -0.03
CA LEU A 133 -6.46 17.93 1.07
C LEU A 133 -6.68 16.76 2.04
N VAL A 134 -7.92 16.49 2.45
CA VAL A 134 -8.25 15.43 3.42
C VAL A 134 -7.96 14.06 2.83
N ILE A 135 -8.39 13.76 1.61
CA ILE A 135 -8.10 12.48 0.97
C ILE A 135 -6.59 12.30 0.78
N GLY A 136 -5.92 13.33 0.27
CA GLY A 136 -4.47 13.33 0.09
C GLY A 136 -3.71 13.05 1.39
N LEU A 137 -4.13 13.70 2.48
CA LEU A 137 -3.59 13.48 3.81
C LEU A 137 -3.86 12.05 4.30
N MET A 138 -5.11 11.58 4.23
CA MET A 138 -5.49 10.26 4.76
C MET A 138 -4.79 9.13 4.02
N VAL A 139 -4.70 9.20 2.69
CA VAL A 139 -3.96 8.21 1.90
C VAL A 139 -2.45 8.31 2.17
N GLY A 140 -1.89 9.52 2.27
CA GLY A 140 -0.47 9.74 2.54
C GLY A 140 -0.02 9.29 3.95
N LEU A 141 -0.91 9.35 4.94
CA LEU A 141 -0.67 8.85 6.30
C LEU A 141 -0.86 7.33 6.40
N ALA A 142 -1.73 6.74 5.60
CA ALA A 142 -2.09 5.34 5.72
C ALA A 142 -0.96 4.40 5.25
N VAL A 143 -0.40 3.64 6.18
CA VAL A 143 0.60 2.61 5.84
C VAL A 143 -0.09 1.29 5.48
N LYS A 144 -0.24 1.02 4.18
CA LYS A 144 -0.86 -0.20 3.63
C LYS A 144 0.01 -0.88 2.56
N ARG A 145 -0.35 -2.12 2.21
CA ARG A 145 0.16 -2.82 1.01
C ARG A 145 -0.33 -2.11 -0.26
N PRO A 146 0.40 -2.13 -1.38
CA PRO A 146 0.08 -1.37 -2.60
C PRO A 146 -1.35 -1.60 -3.09
N ILE A 147 -1.82 -2.86 -3.16
CA ILE A 147 -3.19 -3.18 -3.56
C ILE A 147 -4.23 -2.56 -2.60
N GLY A 148 -3.95 -2.58 -1.30
CA GLY A 148 -4.83 -1.99 -0.29
C GLY A 148 -4.86 -0.46 -0.37
N ALA A 149 -3.73 0.18 -0.69
CA ALA A 149 -3.67 1.63 -0.92
C ALA A 149 -4.47 2.01 -2.16
N LEU A 150 -4.25 1.29 -3.28
CA LEU A 150 -4.88 1.55 -4.56
C LEU A 150 -6.41 1.48 -4.50
N LEU A 151 -6.97 0.49 -3.81
CA LEU A 151 -8.41 0.23 -3.84
C LEU A 151 -9.19 0.91 -2.72
N SER A 152 -8.57 1.16 -1.57
CA SER A 152 -9.33 1.56 -0.37
C SER A 152 -10.03 2.92 -0.51
N ALA A 153 -9.31 3.98 -0.91
CA ALA A 153 -9.91 5.30 -1.06
C ALA A 153 -10.89 5.37 -2.26
N PRO A 154 -10.56 4.82 -3.46
CA PRO A 154 -11.49 4.80 -4.59
C PRO A 154 -12.79 4.06 -4.31
N LEU A 155 -12.72 2.87 -3.70
CA LEU A 155 -13.91 2.12 -3.33
C LEU A 155 -14.75 2.88 -2.30
N GLY A 156 -14.12 3.51 -1.30
CA GLY A 156 -14.83 4.36 -0.34
C GLY A 156 -15.56 5.52 -1.00
N VAL A 157 -14.93 6.19 -1.97
CA VAL A 157 -15.56 7.26 -2.75
C VAL A 157 -16.77 6.74 -3.53
N ILE A 158 -16.64 5.61 -4.22
CA ILE A 158 -17.74 5.01 -5.00
C ILE A 158 -18.92 4.65 -4.08
N ILE A 159 -18.65 4.00 -2.96
CA ILE A 159 -19.68 3.65 -1.96
C ILE A 159 -20.35 4.93 -1.43
N GLY A 160 -19.57 5.97 -1.13
CA GLY A 160 -20.08 7.26 -0.70
C GLY A 160 -21.01 7.92 -1.73
N LEU A 161 -20.68 7.83 -3.02
CA LEU A 161 -21.53 8.33 -4.10
C LEU A 161 -22.84 7.54 -4.23
N ILE A 162 -22.79 6.22 -4.12
CA ILE A 162 -24.00 5.37 -4.13
C ILE A 162 -24.90 5.73 -2.94
N ALA A 163 -24.32 5.85 -1.74
CA ALA A 163 -25.06 6.27 -0.56
C ALA A 163 -25.66 7.68 -0.74
N ALA A 164 -24.92 8.61 -1.33
CA ALA A 164 -25.42 9.95 -1.61
C ALA A 164 -26.61 9.93 -2.58
N LYS A 165 -26.57 9.11 -3.63
CA LYS A 165 -27.70 8.96 -4.56
C LYS A 165 -28.97 8.49 -3.86
N LEU A 166 -28.85 7.58 -2.89
CA LEU A 166 -29.98 7.07 -2.12
C LEU A 166 -30.52 8.10 -1.11
N LEU A 167 -29.65 8.93 -0.53
CA LEU A 167 -30.03 9.91 0.49
C LEU A 167 -30.37 11.31 -0.06
N GLN A 168 -29.97 11.64 -1.29
CA GLN A 168 -30.21 12.94 -1.92
C GLN A 168 -31.69 13.37 -1.90
N PRO A 169 -32.68 12.48 -2.16
CA PRO A 169 -34.10 12.86 -2.12
C PRO A 169 -34.54 13.41 -0.76
N SER A 170 -33.92 12.98 0.34
CA SER A 170 -34.25 13.42 1.69
C SER A 170 -33.63 14.77 2.06
N PHE A 171 -32.54 15.18 1.40
CA PHE A 171 -31.81 16.41 1.71
C PHE A 171 -31.35 17.15 0.44
N PRO A 172 -32.28 17.76 -0.33
CA PRO A 172 -31.95 18.39 -1.61
C PRO A 172 -31.05 19.62 -1.48
N ALA A 173 -31.05 20.30 -0.33
CA ALA A 173 -30.26 21.50 -0.09
C ALA A 173 -28.75 21.24 0.11
N LEU A 174 -28.35 19.99 0.39
CA LEU A 174 -26.96 19.65 0.70
C LEU A 174 -26.27 18.97 -0.49
N PRO A 175 -24.99 19.27 -0.76
CA PRO A 175 -24.18 18.59 -1.77
C PRO A 175 -23.72 17.22 -1.26
N LEU A 176 -24.67 16.31 -1.00
CA LEU A 176 -24.41 15.03 -0.36
C LEU A 176 -23.45 14.15 -1.16
N HIS A 177 -23.43 14.28 -2.49
CA HIS A 177 -22.53 13.53 -3.36
C HIS A 177 -21.06 13.80 -2.99
N ALA A 178 -20.65 15.07 -2.92
CA ALA A 178 -19.28 15.43 -2.60
C ALA A 178 -18.96 15.15 -1.11
N LEU A 179 -19.92 15.43 -0.20
CA LEU A 179 -19.74 15.22 1.24
C LEU A 179 -19.58 13.74 1.61
N LEU A 180 -20.47 12.87 1.14
CA LEU A 180 -20.40 11.44 1.45
C LEU A 180 -19.23 10.76 0.72
N ALA A 181 -18.92 11.16 -0.52
CA ALA A 181 -17.71 10.71 -1.21
C ALA A 181 -16.45 11.05 -0.39
N LEU A 182 -16.36 12.26 0.15
CA LEU A 182 -15.26 12.71 1.01
C LEU A 182 -15.20 11.89 2.31
N VAL A 183 -16.30 11.80 3.05
CA VAL A 183 -16.32 11.16 4.37
C VAL A 183 -16.05 9.66 4.25
N VAL A 184 -16.77 8.96 3.37
CA VAL A 184 -16.61 7.52 3.19
C VAL A 184 -15.26 7.19 2.54
N GLY A 185 -14.82 7.99 1.57
CA GLY A 185 -13.49 7.88 0.97
C GLY A 185 -12.37 8.05 2.00
N ALA A 186 -12.45 9.05 2.87
CA ALA A 186 -11.46 9.29 3.92
C ALA A 186 -11.43 8.17 4.96
N LEU A 187 -12.59 7.68 5.40
CA LEU A 187 -12.67 6.55 6.34
C LEU A 187 -12.07 5.27 5.72
N ALA A 188 -12.45 4.95 4.48
CA ALA A 188 -11.90 3.81 3.76
C ALA A 188 -10.38 3.93 3.54
N ALA A 189 -9.87 5.14 3.28
CA ALA A 189 -8.45 5.41 3.16
C ALA A 189 -7.67 5.05 4.44
N ILE A 190 -8.29 5.10 5.62
CA ILE A 190 -7.64 4.73 6.90
C ILE A 190 -7.79 3.24 7.20
N ILE A 191 -8.90 2.59 6.79
CA ILE A 191 -9.20 1.19 7.11
C ILE A 191 -8.08 0.24 6.65
N GLY A 192 -7.53 -0.54 7.58
CA GLY A 192 -6.44 -1.47 7.30
C GLY A 192 -5.03 -0.84 7.29
N SER A 193 -4.91 0.43 7.70
CA SER A 193 -3.61 1.04 8.01
C SER A 193 -2.98 0.35 9.23
N ARG A 194 -1.64 0.20 9.21
CA ARG A 194 -0.87 -0.28 10.37
C ARG A 194 -0.04 0.86 10.95
N ARG A 195 0.13 0.88 12.27
CA ARG A 195 1.05 1.82 12.95
C ARG A 195 2.49 1.47 12.56
N GLY A 196 3.21 2.43 12.00
CA GLY A 196 4.65 2.32 11.69
C GLY A 196 5.49 2.54 12.95
N SER A 197 6.41 1.63 13.25
CA SER A 197 7.36 1.73 14.37
C SER A 197 8.75 2.13 13.84
N SER A 198 9.11 3.41 13.92
CA SER A 198 10.15 4.06 13.10
C SER A 198 11.60 3.61 13.34
N ASN A 199 12.43 3.67 12.28
CA ASN A 199 13.86 4.00 12.35
C ASN A 199 14.23 5.11 11.33
N THR A 200 15.40 5.74 11.54
CA THR A 200 15.71 7.15 11.25
C THR A 200 15.80 7.59 9.77
N ILE A 201 16.13 6.71 8.84
CA ILE A 201 16.29 7.07 7.40
C ILE A 201 14.93 7.04 6.65
N GLY A 202 14.01 6.16 7.05
CA GLY A 202 12.61 6.21 6.62
C GLY A 202 11.80 7.37 7.22
N LYS A 203 12.34 8.09 8.22
CA LYS A 203 11.65 9.22 8.88
C LYS A 203 11.49 10.43 7.96
N TRP A 204 12.50 10.77 7.16
CA TRP A 204 12.44 11.95 6.30
C TRP A 204 11.38 11.77 5.21
N TYR A 205 11.51 10.73 4.39
CA TYR A 205 10.51 10.43 3.34
C TYR A 205 9.11 10.18 3.94
N GLY A 206 9.02 9.45 5.05
CA GLY A 206 7.76 9.23 5.75
C GLY A 206 7.09 10.52 6.24
N ARG A 207 7.87 11.56 6.53
CA ARG A 207 7.37 12.89 6.96
C ARG A 207 6.91 13.75 5.79
N PHE A 208 7.53 13.63 4.61
CA PHE A 208 7.12 14.36 3.40
C PHE A 208 5.92 13.73 2.69
N ARG A 209 5.72 12.42 2.84
CA ARG A 209 4.63 11.68 2.21
C ARG A 209 3.23 12.26 2.41
N PRO A 210 2.78 12.63 3.63
CA PRO A 210 1.48 13.28 3.80
C PRO A 210 1.38 14.63 3.09
N PHE A 211 2.47 15.40 3.00
CA PHE A 211 2.50 16.67 2.27
C PHE A 211 2.40 16.47 0.76
N LEU A 212 3.12 15.48 0.22
CA LEU A 212 2.99 15.10 -1.20
C LEU A 212 1.57 14.62 -1.51
N GLY A 213 0.97 13.85 -0.59
CA GLY A 213 -0.41 13.42 -0.69
C GLY A 213 -1.39 14.59 -0.71
N MET A 214 -1.27 15.53 0.23
CA MET A 214 -2.08 16.75 0.27
C MET A 214 -1.93 17.59 -1.00
N THR A 215 -0.70 17.80 -1.47
CA THR A 215 -0.42 18.59 -2.67
C THR A 215 -1.02 17.93 -3.92
N GLY A 216 -0.81 16.63 -4.10
CA GLY A 216 -1.42 15.88 -5.19
C GLY A 216 -2.94 15.88 -5.12
N GLY A 217 -3.51 15.64 -3.94
CA GLY A 217 -4.96 15.65 -3.73
C GLY A 217 -5.58 17.01 -3.99
N PHE A 218 -4.92 18.10 -3.59
CA PHE A 218 -5.34 19.47 -3.90
C PHE A 218 -5.37 19.71 -5.42
N LEU A 219 -4.29 19.39 -6.13
CA LEU A 219 -4.19 19.63 -7.58
C LEU A 219 -5.27 18.85 -8.36
N PHE A 220 -5.43 17.56 -8.07
CA PHE A 220 -6.44 16.74 -8.75
C PHE A 220 -7.87 17.12 -8.36
N ALA A 221 -8.12 17.53 -7.12
CA ALA A 221 -9.44 18.06 -6.74
C ALA A 221 -9.77 19.39 -7.43
N MET A 222 -8.80 20.30 -7.58
CA MET A 222 -9.00 21.54 -8.34
C MET A 222 -9.26 21.25 -9.82
N LEU A 223 -8.51 20.33 -10.43
CA LEU A 223 -8.76 19.90 -11.80
C LEU A 223 -10.17 19.33 -11.97
N GLY A 224 -10.59 18.44 -11.06
CA GLY A 224 -11.95 17.90 -11.04
C GLY A 224 -13.00 19.00 -10.88
N TYR A 225 -12.79 19.94 -9.98
CA TYR A 225 -13.70 21.07 -9.74
C TYR A 225 -13.88 21.95 -10.98
N VAL A 226 -12.79 22.28 -11.69
CA VAL A 226 -12.85 23.08 -12.92
C VAL A 226 -13.61 22.35 -14.02
N ILE A 227 -13.42 21.03 -14.16
CA ILE A 227 -14.11 20.22 -15.18
C ILE A 227 -15.59 19.99 -14.85
N GLY A 228 -15.92 19.87 -13.56
CA GLY A 228 -17.30 19.64 -13.12
C GLY A 228 -18.15 20.92 -13.01
N LYS A 229 -17.53 22.09 -13.10
CA LYS A 229 -18.20 23.41 -13.06
C LYS A 229 -18.76 23.77 -14.43
#